data_AF-A0A2M7SGB7-F1
#
_entry.id   AF-A0A2M7SGB7-F1
#
_cell.length_a   1.000
_cell.length_b   1.000
_cell.length_c   1.000
_cell.angle_alpha   90.00
_cell.angle_beta   90.00
_cell.angle_gamma   90.00
#
_symmetry.space_group_name_H-M   'P 1'
#
loop_
_entity.id
_entity.type
_entity.pdbx_description
1 polymer ?
#
loop_
_entity_poly.entity_id
_entity_poly.type
_entity_poly.pdbx_seq_one_letter_code
_entity_poly.pdbx_strand_id
1 'polypeptide(L)'
;MSEKDPRKLAEHLKGKKVLLMAGQLCEEVDFGTKKLVDYVVEISNRIGAPIAATGNTPLSLKAKGAKTVRKMWAAEVANYMRWPWEDPVIDEKPEILVLIGYGPATAQGLASAVRDGETMVLGNTYVKGATYSLPESPSLGRWQQALEEMVQSLA
;
A
#
# COMPACT_ATOMS: atom_id res chain seq x y z
N MET A 1 -7.38 -4.82 -19.07
CA MET A 1 -7.30 -5.76 -17.92
C MET A 1 -6.40 -5.12 -16.88
N SER A 2 -6.74 -5.18 -15.59
CA SER A 2 -5.84 -4.71 -14.52
C SER A 2 -4.59 -5.58 -14.53
N GLU A 3 -3.39 -4.97 -14.50
CA GLU A 3 -2.12 -5.70 -14.40
C GLU A 3 -2.04 -6.40 -13.04
N LYS A 4 -1.58 -7.65 -13.04
CA LYS A 4 -1.58 -8.54 -11.87
C LYS A 4 -0.21 -9.14 -11.56
N ASP A 5 0.75 -9.02 -12.47
CA ASP A 5 2.11 -9.52 -12.24
C ASP A 5 2.82 -8.62 -11.21
N PRO A 6 3.23 -9.15 -10.03
CA PRO A 6 3.88 -8.36 -8.99
C PRO A 6 5.11 -7.57 -9.46
N ARG A 7 5.83 -8.08 -10.46
CA ARG A 7 7.05 -7.46 -10.99
C ARG A 7 6.69 -6.24 -11.83
N LYS A 8 5.64 -6.34 -12.65
CA LYS A 8 5.13 -5.20 -13.43
C LYS A 8 4.45 -4.16 -12.55
N LEU A 9 3.81 -4.58 -11.46
CA LEU A 9 3.32 -3.65 -10.44
C LEU A 9 4.48 -2.84 -9.84
N ALA A 10 5.61 -3.48 -9.51
CA ALA A 10 6.80 -2.76 -9.05
C ALA A 10 7.32 -1.75 -10.09
N GLU A 11 7.35 -2.12 -11.38
CA GLU A 11 7.72 -1.19 -12.47
C GLU A 11 6.78 0.03 -12.54
N HIS A 12 5.48 -0.16 -12.32
CA HIS A 12 4.51 0.95 -12.31
C HIS A 12 4.75 1.96 -11.19
N LEU A 13 5.46 1.61 -10.12
CA LEU A 13 5.79 2.55 -9.05
C LEU A 13 7.01 3.43 -9.38
N LYS A 14 7.83 3.05 -10.38
CA LYS A 14 9.05 3.79 -10.71
C LYS A 14 8.72 5.18 -11.23
N GLY A 15 9.40 6.19 -10.67
CA GLY A 15 9.24 7.60 -11.06
C GLY A 15 7.92 8.24 -10.66
N LYS A 16 7.02 7.51 -9.97
CA LYS A 16 5.75 8.05 -9.49
C LYS A 16 5.90 8.65 -8.10
N LYS A 17 5.08 9.66 -7.82
CA LYS A 17 4.84 10.15 -6.45
C LYS A 17 3.90 9.18 -5.73
N VAL A 18 4.48 8.30 -4.92
CA VAL A 18 3.78 7.23 -4.20
C VAL A 18 3.48 7.63 -2.76
N LEU A 19 2.27 7.35 -2.28
CA LEU A 19 1.95 7.30 -0.85
C LEU A 19 1.51 5.89 -0.46
N LEU A 20 2.22 5.28 0.51
CA LEU A 20 1.85 3.97 1.06
C LEU A 20 0.84 4.16 2.17
N MET A 21 -0.30 3.48 2.09
CA MET A 21 -1.29 3.45 3.14
C MET A 21 -1.27 2.10 3.85
N ALA A 22 -0.87 2.11 5.12
CA ALA A 22 -0.77 0.90 5.95
C ALA A 22 -2.02 0.74 6.82
N GLY A 23 -2.82 -0.28 6.53
CA GLY A 23 -4.02 -0.64 7.29
C GLY A 23 -3.73 -1.55 8.50
N GLN A 24 -4.78 -1.87 9.26
CA GLN A 24 -4.68 -2.62 10.52
C GLN A 24 -4.10 -4.03 10.35
N LEU A 25 -4.36 -4.72 9.24
CA LEU A 25 -3.87 -6.09 9.04
C LEU A 25 -2.33 -6.16 9.00
N CYS A 26 -1.62 -5.03 8.87
CA CYS A 26 -0.17 -5.01 9.00
C CYS A 26 0.31 -5.48 10.39
N GLU A 27 -0.49 -5.30 11.44
CA GLU A 27 -0.20 -5.81 12.79
C GLU A 27 -0.56 -7.29 12.97
N GLU A 28 -1.57 -7.75 12.22
CA GLU A 28 -2.22 -9.05 12.45
C GLU A 28 -1.62 -10.16 11.59
N VAL A 29 -1.19 -9.84 10.37
CA VAL A 29 -0.72 -10.83 9.41
C VAL A 29 0.75 -11.15 9.65
N ASP A 30 0.99 -12.40 10.05
CA ASP A 30 2.30 -13.00 10.25
C ASP A 30 2.49 -14.16 9.26
N PHE A 31 3.56 -14.09 8.46
CA PHE A 31 3.94 -15.13 7.51
C PHE A 31 4.93 -16.15 8.10
N GLY A 32 5.17 -16.10 9.41
CA GLY A 32 6.11 -16.95 10.15
C GLY A 32 7.52 -16.38 10.20
N THR A 33 8.10 -16.06 9.04
CA THR A 33 9.45 -15.47 8.95
C THR A 33 9.43 -13.94 8.94
N LYS A 34 8.30 -13.35 8.56
CA LYS A 34 8.14 -11.92 8.32
C LYS A 34 6.68 -11.52 8.54
N LYS A 35 6.42 -10.31 9.01
CA LYS A 35 5.07 -9.76 9.16
C LYS A 35 4.72 -8.87 7.98
N LEU A 36 3.42 -8.64 7.76
CA LEU A 36 2.97 -7.76 6.67
C LEU A 36 3.54 -6.34 6.81
N VAL A 37 3.67 -5.82 8.04
CA VAL A 37 4.32 -4.52 8.30
C VAL A 37 5.75 -4.43 7.75
N ASP A 38 6.50 -5.53 7.75
CA ASP A 38 7.88 -5.55 7.25
C ASP A 38 7.92 -5.29 5.73
N TYR A 39 6.93 -5.80 4.98
CA TYR A 39 6.82 -5.51 3.55
C TYR A 39 6.50 -4.04 3.27
N VAL A 40 5.64 -3.42 4.09
CA VAL A 40 5.34 -1.97 3.95
C VAL A 40 6.62 -1.15 4.09
N VAL A 41 7.42 -1.46 5.12
CA VAL A 41 8.67 -0.77 5.41
C VAL A 41 9.69 -0.98 4.29
N GLU A 42 9.84 -2.21 3.79
CA GLU A 42 10.77 -2.49 2.70
C GLU A 42 10.38 -1.80 1.39
N ILE A 43 9.09 -1.82 1.02
CA ILE A 43 8.60 -1.09 -0.16
C ILE A 43 8.90 0.40 0.01
N SER A 44 8.48 1.00 1.14
CA SER A 44 8.73 2.42 1.47
C SER A 44 10.20 2.78 1.34
N ASN A 45 11.08 2.00 1.96
CA ASN A 45 12.51 2.28 2.01
C ASN A 45 13.21 2.13 0.66
N ARG A 46 12.74 1.22 -0.21
CA ARG A 46 13.28 1.05 -1.57
C ARG A 46 12.92 2.22 -2.48
N ILE A 47 11.66 2.63 -2.49
CA ILE A 47 11.19 3.67 -3.43
C ILE A 47 11.17 5.08 -2.81
N GLY A 48 11.58 5.23 -1.55
CA GLY A 48 11.55 6.51 -0.84
C GLY A 48 10.14 7.05 -0.56
N ALA A 49 9.11 6.21 -0.59
CA ALA A 49 7.73 6.64 -0.41
C ALA A 49 7.38 6.83 1.08
N PRO A 50 6.71 7.94 1.46
CA PRO A 50 6.17 8.10 2.80
C PRO A 50 5.03 7.11 3.09
N ILE A 51 4.81 6.84 4.39
CA ILE A 51 3.77 5.93 4.86
C ILE A 51 2.72 6.71 5.66
N ALA A 52 1.48 6.69 5.15
CA ALA A 52 0.28 6.99 5.92
C ALA A 52 -0.10 5.75 6.74
N ALA A 53 0.24 5.76 8.03
CA ALA A 53 -0.14 4.73 8.98
C ALA A 53 -1.61 4.92 9.38
N THR A 54 -2.52 4.22 8.71
CA THR A 54 -3.96 4.40 8.93
C THR A 54 -4.55 3.50 10.00
N GLY A 55 -3.96 2.31 10.21
CA GLY A 55 -4.25 1.44 11.34
C GLY A 55 -3.49 1.85 12.61
N ASN A 56 -3.44 0.95 13.59
CA ASN A 56 -2.60 1.12 14.79
C ASN A 56 -1.13 0.73 14.53
N THR A 57 -0.63 1.09 13.35
CA THR A 57 0.67 0.72 12.81
C THR A 57 1.82 1.75 12.97
N PRO A 58 1.65 3.02 13.43
CA PRO A 58 2.77 3.96 13.43
C PRO A 58 3.98 3.52 14.27
N LEU A 59 3.75 2.85 15.41
CA LEU A 59 4.83 2.43 16.31
C LEU A 59 5.63 1.27 15.72
N SER A 60 4.96 0.27 15.17
CA SER A 60 5.59 -0.89 14.54
C SER A 60 6.38 -0.48 13.29
N LEU A 61 5.82 0.38 12.43
CA LEU A 61 6.48 0.92 11.24
C LEU A 61 7.78 1.62 11.61
N LYS A 62 7.77 2.48 12.64
CA LYS A 62 8.97 3.17 13.13
C LYS A 62 9.98 2.20 13.73
N ALA A 63 9.54 1.26 14.57
CA ALA A 63 10.41 0.25 15.19
C ALA A 63 11.10 -0.64 14.14
N LYS A 64 10.47 -0.84 12.99
CA LYS A 64 11.02 -1.59 11.85
C LYS A 64 11.87 -0.75 10.90
N GLY A 65 12.06 0.54 11.17
CA GLY A 65 12.97 1.40 10.41
C GLY A 65 12.34 2.12 9.21
N ALA A 66 11.03 2.35 9.21
CA ALA A 66 10.42 3.26 8.24
C ALA A 66 10.92 4.70 8.47
N LYS A 67 11.38 5.35 7.39
CA LYS A 67 11.98 6.68 7.43
C LYS A 67 10.95 7.81 7.60
N THR A 68 9.82 7.71 6.91
CA THR A 68 8.78 8.74 6.89
C THR A 68 7.43 8.11 7.16
N VAL A 69 6.90 8.32 8.38
CA VAL A 69 5.63 7.73 8.83
C VAL A 69 4.80 8.77 9.55
N ARG A 70 3.52 8.89 9.17
CA ARG A 70 2.54 9.73 9.86
C ARG A 70 1.27 8.94 10.15
N LYS A 71 0.70 9.12 11.35
CA LYS A 71 -0.64 8.61 11.65
C LYS A 71 -1.67 9.43 10.88
N MET A 72 -2.57 8.76 10.18
CA MET A 72 -3.64 9.39 9.38
C MET A 72 -4.93 8.58 9.46
N TRP A 73 -6.06 9.15 9.06
CA TRP A 73 -7.29 8.38 8.84
C TRP A 73 -7.41 8.00 7.36
N ALA A 74 -7.70 6.72 7.08
CA ALA A 74 -7.79 6.24 5.69
C ALA A 74 -8.86 7.00 4.88
N ALA A 75 -9.97 7.36 5.53
CA ALA A 75 -11.05 8.13 4.91
C ALA A 75 -10.61 9.56 4.56
N GLU A 76 -9.78 10.21 5.39
CA GLU A 76 -9.25 11.54 5.11
C GLU A 76 -8.30 11.52 3.92
N VAL A 77 -7.36 10.57 3.87
CA VAL A 77 -6.45 10.41 2.70
C VAL A 77 -7.25 10.24 1.42
N ALA A 78 -8.25 9.36 1.42
CA ALA A 78 -9.12 9.15 0.26
C ALA A 78 -9.93 10.42 -0.09
N ASN A 79 -10.33 11.22 0.90
CA ASN A 79 -11.01 12.49 0.67
C ASN A 79 -10.08 13.56 0.09
N TYR A 80 -8.84 13.67 0.55
CA TYR A 80 -7.82 14.57 -0.02
C TYR A 80 -7.44 14.20 -1.45
N MET A 81 -7.64 12.94 -1.86
CA MET A 81 -7.51 12.58 -3.27
C MET A 81 -8.64 13.14 -4.13
N ARG A 82 -9.81 13.47 -3.58
CA ARG A 82 -10.93 14.06 -4.34
C ARG A 82 -10.91 15.58 -4.40
N TRP A 83 -10.30 16.18 -3.39
CA TRP A 83 -10.27 17.62 -3.17
C TRP A 83 -8.85 18.16 -3.31
N PRO A 84 -8.60 19.48 -3.15
CA PRO A 84 -7.24 19.97 -3.02
C PRO A 84 -6.47 19.20 -1.96
N TRP A 85 -5.19 18.94 -2.24
CA TRP A 85 -4.33 18.20 -1.33
C TRP A 85 -3.98 19.07 -0.12
N GLU A 86 -4.22 18.56 1.09
CA GLU A 86 -4.04 19.30 2.35
C GLU A 86 -3.17 18.56 3.38
N ASP A 87 -2.52 17.45 3.00
CA ASP A 87 -1.78 16.63 3.97
C ASP A 87 -0.26 16.85 3.95
N PRO A 88 0.41 17.00 5.11
CA PRO A 88 1.86 17.24 5.16
C PRO A 88 2.73 15.97 5.16
N VAL A 89 2.20 14.76 5.00
CA VAL A 89 3.03 13.54 4.86
C VAL A 89 3.81 13.54 3.54
N ILE A 90 3.26 14.20 2.53
CA ILE A 90 3.88 14.43 1.23
C ILE A 90 3.43 15.80 0.72
N ASP A 91 4.35 16.60 0.22
CA ASP A 91 4.10 18.03 -0.02
C ASP A 91 3.12 18.29 -1.18
N GLU A 92 2.88 17.28 -2.01
CA GLU A 92 2.01 17.36 -3.18
C GLU A 92 1.15 16.10 -3.28
N LYS A 93 0.00 16.24 -3.94
CA LYS A 93 -0.93 15.13 -4.21
C LYS A 93 -0.18 13.94 -4.83
N PRO A 94 -0.26 12.73 -4.25
CA PRO A 94 0.38 11.56 -4.82
C PRO A 94 -0.28 11.17 -6.14
N GLU A 95 0.50 10.63 -7.07
CA GLU A 95 -0.01 10.08 -8.32
C GLU A 95 -0.65 8.70 -8.11
N ILE A 96 -0.19 7.97 -7.09
CA ILE A 96 -0.69 6.64 -6.76
C ILE A 96 -0.72 6.40 -5.24
N LEU A 97 -1.85 5.85 -4.77
CA LEU A 97 -1.98 5.30 -3.43
C LEU A 97 -1.75 3.79 -3.44
N VAL A 98 -0.80 3.31 -2.66
CA VAL A 98 -0.55 1.87 -2.48
C VAL A 98 -1.20 1.41 -1.18
N LEU A 99 -2.24 0.59 -1.28
CA LEU A 99 -3.06 0.12 -0.17
C LEU A 99 -2.59 -1.27 0.27
N ILE A 100 -2.12 -1.39 1.52
CA ILE A 100 -1.65 -2.65 2.09
C ILE A 100 -2.18 -2.83 3.52
N GLY A 101 -2.62 -4.03 3.86
CA GLY A 101 -3.14 -4.34 5.18
C GLY A 101 -4.60 -3.93 5.44
N TYR A 102 -5.44 -3.93 4.40
CA TYR A 102 -6.89 -3.71 4.51
C TYR A 102 -7.67 -4.96 4.15
N GLY A 103 -8.79 -5.20 4.84
CA GLY A 103 -9.75 -6.23 4.44
C GLY A 103 -10.35 -5.92 3.05
N PRO A 104 -10.81 -6.93 2.29
CA PRO A 104 -11.22 -6.75 0.89
C PRO A 104 -12.28 -5.67 0.67
N ALA A 105 -13.31 -5.61 1.52
CA ALA A 105 -14.37 -4.60 1.43
C ALA A 105 -13.84 -3.18 1.66
N THR A 106 -12.96 -3.00 2.65
CA THR A 106 -12.32 -1.70 2.93
C THR A 106 -11.40 -1.28 1.80
N ALA A 107 -10.58 -2.19 1.28
CA ALA A 107 -9.70 -1.93 0.14
C ALA A 107 -10.51 -1.51 -1.10
N GLN A 108 -11.61 -2.22 -1.40
CA GLN A 108 -12.51 -1.86 -2.49
C GLN A 108 -13.13 -0.47 -2.29
N GLY A 109 -13.59 -0.15 -1.08
CA GLY A 109 -14.15 1.15 -0.73
C GLY A 109 -13.15 2.30 -0.91
N LEU A 110 -11.94 2.14 -0.38
CA LEU A 110 -10.86 3.12 -0.52
C LEU A 110 -10.44 3.31 -1.97
N ALA A 111 -10.22 2.22 -2.70
CA ALA A 111 -9.84 2.26 -4.12
C ALA A 111 -10.89 2.98 -4.97
N SER A 112 -12.18 2.67 -4.74
CA SER A 112 -13.30 3.29 -5.47
C SER A 112 -13.50 4.76 -5.10
N ALA A 113 -12.99 5.16 -3.92
CA ALA A 113 -13.12 6.53 -3.44
C ALA A 113 -12.11 7.48 -4.07
N VAL A 114 -10.95 7.00 -4.49
CA VAL A 114 -9.93 7.85 -5.13
C VAL A 114 -10.44 8.42 -6.46
N ARG A 115 -10.06 9.68 -6.71
CA ARG A 115 -10.30 10.42 -7.96
C ARG A 115 -9.00 11.11 -8.36
N ASP A 116 -8.78 11.29 -9.65
CA ASP A 116 -7.61 11.98 -10.21
C ASP A 116 -6.27 11.48 -9.65
N GLY A 117 -6.16 10.15 -9.52
CA GLY A 117 -5.02 9.41 -9.02
C GLY A 117 -5.25 7.91 -9.17
N GLU A 118 -4.17 7.14 -9.13
CA GLU A 118 -4.22 5.69 -9.24
C GLU A 118 -4.25 5.02 -7.88
N THR A 119 -4.69 3.76 -7.85
CA THR A 119 -4.61 2.92 -6.66
C THR A 119 -4.01 1.56 -6.97
N MET A 120 -3.12 1.08 -6.12
CA MET A 120 -2.56 -0.26 -6.17
C MET A 120 -2.88 -0.99 -4.87
N VAL A 121 -3.61 -2.10 -4.95
CA VAL A 121 -3.96 -2.91 -3.77
C VAL A 121 -3.04 -4.12 -3.66
N LEU A 122 -2.34 -4.22 -2.53
CA LEU A 122 -1.42 -5.31 -2.21
C LEU A 122 -2.03 -6.30 -1.19
N GLY A 123 -3.32 -6.54 -1.30
CA GLY A 123 -4.04 -7.55 -0.50
C GLY A 123 -3.96 -8.96 -1.11
N ASN A 124 -4.46 -9.95 -0.38
CA ASN A 124 -4.57 -11.33 -0.85
C ASN A 124 -5.76 -11.56 -1.79
N THR A 125 -6.76 -10.68 -1.79
CA THR A 125 -7.94 -10.75 -2.66
C THR A 125 -7.86 -9.69 -3.74
N TYR A 126 -8.22 -10.06 -4.96
CA TYR A 126 -8.22 -9.15 -6.09
C TYR A 126 -9.31 -8.08 -5.94
N VAL A 127 -8.94 -6.80 -6.07
CA VAL A 127 -9.86 -5.66 -5.95
C VAL A 127 -10.17 -5.07 -7.32
N LYS A 128 -11.39 -5.31 -7.83
CA LYS A 128 -11.82 -4.87 -9.17
C LYS A 128 -11.85 -3.34 -9.31
N GLY A 129 -12.12 -2.60 -8.22
CA GLY A 129 -12.18 -1.14 -8.24
C GLY A 129 -10.83 -0.43 -8.21
N ALA A 130 -9.73 -1.16 -8.04
CA ALA A 130 -8.39 -0.57 -8.05
C ALA A 130 -7.83 -0.49 -9.48
N THR A 131 -7.03 0.54 -9.77
CA THR A 131 -6.26 0.61 -11.03
C THR A 131 -5.38 -0.64 -11.19
N TYR A 132 -4.69 -1.01 -10.12
CA TYR A 132 -3.83 -2.17 -10.02
C TYR A 132 -4.16 -2.99 -8.77
N SER A 133 -4.06 -4.30 -8.87
CA SER A 133 -4.26 -5.18 -7.73
C SER A 133 -3.42 -6.43 -7.89
N LEU A 134 -2.83 -6.90 -6.79
CA LEU A 134 -2.34 -8.27 -6.73
C LEU A 134 -3.46 -9.26 -7.13
N PRO A 135 -3.09 -10.42 -7.70
CA PRO A 135 -4.05 -11.44 -8.07
C PRO A 135 -4.63 -12.09 -6.81
N GLU A 136 -5.77 -12.76 -6.99
CA GLU A 136 -6.33 -13.61 -5.95
C GLU A 136 -5.29 -14.64 -5.52
N SER A 137 -5.00 -14.69 -4.22
CA SER A 137 -4.02 -15.59 -3.63
C SER A 137 -4.76 -16.72 -2.91
N PRO A 138 -4.64 -17.99 -3.37
CA PRO A 138 -5.36 -19.13 -2.76
C PRO A 138 -4.84 -19.51 -1.37
N SER A 139 -3.71 -18.94 -0.93
CA SER A 139 -3.12 -19.19 0.37
C SER A 139 -2.27 -18.01 0.84
N LEU A 140 -1.99 -17.98 2.15
CA LEU A 140 -1.12 -16.98 2.77
C LEU A 140 0.30 -17.00 2.16
N GLY A 141 0.86 -18.19 1.90
CA GLY A 141 2.18 -18.32 1.28
C GLY A 141 2.25 -17.82 -0.16
N ARG A 142 1.17 -17.95 -0.94
CA ARG A 142 1.12 -17.36 -2.29
C ARG A 142 1.06 -15.84 -2.27
N TRP A 143 0.34 -15.28 -1.32
CA TRP A 143 0.33 -13.83 -1.11
C TRP A 143 1.71 -13.32 -0.68
N GLN A 144 2.36 -14.01 0.26
CA GLN A 144 3.73 -13.70 0.66
C GLN A 144 4.68 -13.70 -0.54
N GLN A 145 4.66 -14.77 -1.35
CA GLN A 145 5.50 -14.87 -2.54
C GLN A 145 5.28 -13.68 -3.49
N ALA A 146 4.04 -13.26 -3.71
CA ALA A 146 3.74 -12.11 -4.55
C ALA A 146 4.32 -10.80 -3.98
N LEU A 147 4.25 -10.59 -2.67
CA LEU A 147 4.86 -9.45 -2.00
C LEU A 147 6.40 -9.49 -2.09
N GLU A 148 7.01 -10.67 -1.93
CA GLU A 148 8.46 -10.87 -2.09
C GLU A 148 8.92 -10.56 -3.52
N GLU A 149 8.24 -11.09 -4.53
CA GLU A 149 8.55 -10.83 -5.94
C GLU A 149 8.42 -9.34 -6.29
N MET A 150 7.39 -8.67 -5.75
CA MET A 150 7.23 -7.23 -5.91
C MET A 150 8.41 -6.48 -5.27
N VAL A 151 8.73 -6.75 -3.99
CA VAL A 151 9.82 -6.08 -3.28
C VAL A 151 11.17 -6.29 -3.96
N GLN A 152 11.45 -7.50 -4.45
CA GLN A 152 12.69 -7.80 -5.16
C GLN A 152 12.81 -7.05 -6.50
N SER A 153 11.67 -6.70 -7.10
CA SER A 153 11.60 -5.96 -8.37
C SER A 153 11.64 -4.44 -8.19
N LEU A 154 11.52 -3.95 -6.95
CA LEU A 154 11.72 -2.53 -6.62
C LEU A 154 13.22 -2.24 -6.57
N ALA A 155 13.68 -1.51 -7.58
CA ALA A 155 15.06 -1.04 -7.74
C ALA A 155 15.38 0.09 -6.76
#